data_AF-C9ZP21-F1
#
_entry.id   AF-C9ZP21-F1
#
_cell.length_a   1.000
_cell.length_b   1.000
_cell.length_c   1.000
_cell.angle_alpha   90.00
_cell.angle_beta   90.00
_cell.angle_gamma   90.00
#
_symmetry.space_group_name_H-M   'P 1'
#
loop_
_entity.id
_entity.type
_entity.pdbx_description
1 polymer ?
#
loop_
_entity_poly.entity_id
_entity_poly.type
_entity_poly.pdbx_seq_one_letter_code
_entity_poly.pdbx_strand_id
1 'polypeptide(L)'
;MFRCTVRRRIGTTSTILANLALFAANTLSIHDVFGVLLVGGVVFRFISLAASIYGDRCVARAACALPELQEAHEQYKTIVDHPRAIFWEKKVAAQKLKSDRNRIFRSHHVDNVRLVLPHAVAVLMTWYSFCSPAQQLSDHLAVVSVTSPLSFRLMGTVVDPTLCFAATLTLISIRDHLQRRMGFSDGLDAWIRRGKGYVTGAWGVFTVITLSGQFVTSFAGFLPPHVAPTWLGISITSLCKSILVNHTAPMRALFRIQDYPPSHGKHGATCTAEVHEYRLAFTGVDVEERRHMWQTQKKALDYECNVRLHRLLNRTGLFDSVEEAEHEAERLKKKLNIARTRRKERELRERGDGESDGVAPPATLAFKEERGPSADEVAERHFDELQLRENDRRRKRRGHDGG
;
A
#
# COMPACT_ATOMS: atom_id res chain seq x y z
N MET A 1 27.11 -7.84 22.25
CA MET A 1 25.78 -8.28 21.76
C MET A 1 25.62 -7.80 20.31
N PHE A 2 25.86 -8.69 19.33
CA PHE A 2 26.06 -8.31 17.93
C PHE A 2 24.78 -7.79 17.25
N ARG A 3 24.79 -6.51 16.86
CA ARG A 3 23.84 -5.94 15.89
C ARG A 3 24.16 -6.52 14.51
N CYS A 4 23.56 -7.67 14.16
CA CYS A 4 23.59 -8.18 12.80
C CYS A 4 22.95 -7.15 11.85
N THR A 5 23.75 -6.53 11.00
CA THR A 5 23.31 -5.61 9.95
C THR A 5 22.37 -6.32 8.97
N VAL A 6 21.33 -5.61 8.51
CA VAL A 6 20.28 -6.13 7.62
C VAL A 6 20.87 -6.82 6.37
N ARG A 7 21.97 -6.29 5.84
CA ARG A 7 22.71 -6.86 4.70
C ARG A 7 23.22 -8.28 4.95
N ARG A 8 23.66 -8.59 6.18
CA ARG A 8 24.13 -9.94 6.56
C ARG A 8 22.98 -10.95 6.63
N ARG A 9 21.79 -10.53 7.11
CA ARG A 9 20.59 -11.38 7.19
C ARG A 9 20.01 -11.71 5.81
N ILE A 10 20.04 -10.75 4.89
CA ILE A 10 19.62 -10.95 3.50
C ILE A 10 20.57 -11.93 2.80
N GLY A 11 21.89 -11.78 2.99
CA GLY A 11 22.88 -12.73 2.48
C GLY A 11 22.68 -14.15 3.01
N THR A 12 22.44 -14.33 4.32
CA THR A 12 22.25 -15.68 4.89
C THR A 12 20.94 -16.35 4.44
N THR A 13 19.86 -15.59 4.26
CA THR A 13 18.58 -16.17 3.82
C THR A 13 18.64 -16.60 2.36
N SER A 14 19.32 -15.83 1.52
CA SER A 14 19.52 -16.19 0.11
C SER A 14 20.39 -17.43 -0.06
N THR A 15 21.47 -17.58 0.73
CA THR A 15 22.32 -18.78 0.66
C THR A 15 21.60 -20.02 1.15
N ILE A 16 20.80 -19.92 2.22
CA ILE A 16 19.95 -21.02 2.68
C ILE A 16 18.97 -21.45 1.59
N LEU A 17 18.34 -20.50 0.90
CA LEU A 17 17.40 -20.78 -0.19
C LEU A 17 18.09 -21.46 -1.39
N ALA A 18 19.26 -20.97 -1.80
CA ALA A 18 20.04 -21.58 -2.86
C ALA A 18 20.48 -23.01 -2.49
N ASN A 19 20.94 -23.23 -1.25
CA ASN A 19 21.32 -24.56 -0.78
C ASN A 19 20.12 -25.51 -0.69
N LEU A 20 18.94 -25.02 -0.30
CA LEU A 20 17.71 -25.82 -0.31
C LEU A 20 17.35 -26.27 -1.73
N ALA A 21 17.52 -25.39 -2.73
CA ALA A 21 17.32 -25.73 -4.13
C ALA A 21 18.32 -26.79 -4.61
N LEU A 22 19.60 -26.65 -4.26
CA LEU A 22 20.64 -27.66 -4.57
C LEU A 22 20.33 -29.00 -3.92
N PHE A 23 19.94 -28.99 -2.64
CA PHE A 23 19.53 -30.20 -1.93
C PHE A 23 18.35 -30.88 -2.61
N ALA A 24 17.31 -30.12 -2.97
CA ALA A 24 16.14 -30.64 -3.68
C ALA A 24 16.51 -31.22 -5.05
N ALA A 25 17.35 -30.53 -5.83
CA ALA A 25 17.80 -31.02 -7.12
C ALA A 25 18.60 -32.33 -6.98
N ASN A 26 19.47 -32.43 -5.96
CA ASN A 26 20.23 -33.64 -5.67
C ASN A 26 19.31 -34.81 -5.26
N THR A 27 18.29 -34.56 -4.44
CA THR A 27 17.31 -35.61 -4.07
C THR A 27 16.49 -36.11 -5.25
N LEU A 28 16.32 -35.29 -6.29
CA LEU A 28 15.64 -35.66 -7.54
C LEU A 28 16.60 -36.24 -8.58
N SER A 29 17.89 -36.40 -8.26
CA SER A 29 18.94 -36.85 -9.17
C SER A 29 19.06 -35.99 -10.44
N ILE A 30 18.78 -34.69 -10.32
CA ILE A 30 18.90 -33.72 -11.41
C ILE A 30 20.28 -33.08 -11.33
N HIS A 31 21.13 -33.41 -12.31
CA HIS A 31 22.52 -32.94 -12.38
C HIS A 31 22.75 -31.90 -13.48
N ASP A 32 21.80 -31.72 -14.38
CA ASP A 32 21.88 -30.70 -15.44
C ASP A 32 21.65 -29.29 -14.87
N VAL A 33 22.48 -28.32 -15.29
CA VAL A 33 22.45 -26.93 -14.84
C VAL A 33 21.08 -26.30 -15.06
N PHE A 34 20.47 -26.54 -16.24
CA PHE A 34 19.12 -26.05 -16.52
C PHE A 34 18.09 -26.63 -15.54
N GLY A 35 18.15 -27.94 -15.31
CA GLY A 35 17.26 -28.64 -14.40
C GLY A 35 17.39 -28.16 -12.95
N VAL A 36 18.62 -27.95 -12.46
CA VAL A 36 18.86 -27.43 -11.11
C VAL A 36 18.27 -26.02 -10.94
N LEU A 37 18.45 -25.15 -11.93
CA LEU A 37 17.90 -23.78 -11.92
C LEU A 37 16.36 -23.79 -11.97
N LEU A 38 15.78 -24.69 -12.77
CA LEU A 38 14.33 -24.89 -12.83
C LEU A 38 13.78 -25.36 -11.47
N VAL A 39 14.41 -26.36 -10.84
CA VAL A 39 14.06 -26.83 -9.49
C VAL A 39 14.19 -25.70 -8.47
N GLY A 40 15.23 -24.85 -8.60
CA GLY A 40 15.37 -23.65 -7.77
C GLY A 40 14.15 -22.74 -7.86
N GLY A 41 13.70 -22.42 -9.08
CA GLY A 41 12.47 -21.65 -9.29
C GLY A 41 11.23 -22.28 -8.64
N VAL A 42 11.12 -23.62 -8.71
CA VAL A 42 10.04 -24.38 -8.08
C VAL A 42 10.07 -24.24 -6.56
N VAL A 43 11.23 -24.48 -5.92
CA VAL A 43 11.43 -24.36 -4.46
C VAL A 43 11.14 -22.94 -3.98
N PHE A 44 11.64 -21.93 -4.70
CA PHE A 44 11.42 -20.52 -4.39
C PHE A 44 9.94 -20.16 -4.39
N ARG A 45 9.18 -20.69 -5.37
CA ARG A 45 7.74 -20.45 -5.46
C ARG A 45 6.94 -21.20 -4.40
N PHE A 46 7.40 -22.39 -3.97
CA PHE A 46 6.76 -23.15 -2.89
C PHE A 46 6.74 -22.37 -1.57
N ILE A 47 7.80 -21.63 -1.25
CA ILE A 47 7.88 -20.84 -0.03
C ILE A 47 6.87 -19.68 -0.04
N SER A 48 6.66 -19.02 -1.19
CA SER A 48 5.65 -17.98 -1.34
C SER A 48 4.23 -18.52 -1.57
N LEU A 49 4.06 -19.83 -1.74
CA LEU A 49 2.79 -20.48 -2.04
C LEU A 49 1.79 -20.35 -0.90
N ALA A 50 2.24 -20.56 0.34
CA ALA A 50 1.39 -20.44 1.52
C ALA A 50 0.74 -19.06 1.65
N ALA A 51 1.52 -17.99 1.43
CA ALA A 51 1.01 -16.62 1.42
C ALA A 51 0.00 -16.39 0.29
N SER A 52 0.28 -16.91 -0.92
CA SER A 52 -0.65 -16.80 -2.04
C SER A 52 -1.98 -17.53 -1.80
N ILE A 53 -1.95 -18.77 -1.28
CA ILE A 53 -3.15 -19.55 -0.95
C ILE A 53 -3.95 -18.89 0.17
N TYR A 54 -3.27 -18.37 1.19
CA TYR A 54 -3.93 -17.64 2.26
C TYR A 54 -4.64 -16.38 1.73
N GLY A 55 -4.01 -15.66 0.80
CA GLY A 55 -4.64 -14.56 0.08
C GLY A 55 -5.93 -14.97 -0.64
N ASP A 56 -5.91 -16.09 -1.37
CA ASP A 56 -7.11 -16.59 -2.05
C ASP A 56 -8.23 -17.00 -1.08
N ARG A 57 -7.89 -17.57 0.09
CA ARG A 57 -8.86 -17.81 1.16
C ARG A 57 -9.53 -16.52 1.62
N CYS A 58 -8.76 -15.45 1.81
CA CYS A 58 -9.29 -14.16 2.22
C CYS A 58 -10.21 -13.56 1.15
N VAL A 59 -9.85 -13.66 -0.13
CA VAL A 59 -10.70 -13.23 -1.25
C VAL A 59 -12.00 -14.04 -1.30
N ALA A 60 -11.93 -15.36 -1.13
CA ALA A 60 -13.12 -16.21 -1.10
C ALA A 60 -14.07 -15.85 0.04
N ARG A 61 -13.56 -15.61 1.26
CA ARG A 61 -14.40 -15.15 2.37
C ARG A 61 -15.02 -13.79 2.11
N ALA A 62 -14.29 -12.89 1.46
CA ALA A 62 -14.85 -11.60 1.06
C ALA A 62 -15.97 -11.79 0.03
N ALA A 63 -15.81 -12.68 -0.96
CA ALA A 63 -16.86 -13.00 -1.92
C ALA A 63 -18.12 -13.56 -1.23
N CYS A 64 -17.96 -14.39 -0.19
CA CYS A 64 -19.07 -14.90 0.61
C CYS A 64 -19.74 -13.84 1.50
N ALA A 65 -19.01 -12.80 1.92
CA ALA A 65 -19.54 -11.70 2.76
C ALA A 65 -20.31 -10.65 1.95
N LEU A 66 -20.08 -10.56 0.63
CA LEU A 66 -20.74 -9.60 -0.26
C LEU A 66 -22.28 -9.69 -0.27
N PRO A 67 -22.93 -10.87 -0.40
CA PRO A 67 -24.39 -10.93 -0.44
C PRO A 67 -25.05 -10.37 0.82
N GLU A 68 -24.51 -10.69 2.02
CA GLU A 68 -25.02 -10.14 3.28
C GLU A 68 -24.81 -8.62 3.36
N LEU A 69 -23.65 -8.13 2.87
CA LEU A 69 -23.37 -6.69 2.84
C LEU A 69 -24.32 -5.96 1.90
N GLN A 70 -24.72 -6.60 0.80
CA GLN A 70 -25.66 -6.02 -0.14
C GLN A 70 -27.06 -5.92 0.43
N GLU A 71 -27.55 -6.95 1.11
CA GLU A 71 -28.86 -6.89 1.78
C GLU A 71 -28.91 -5.71 2.75
N ALA A 72 -27.85 -5.49 3.53
CA ALA A 72 -27.72 -4.33 4.39
C ALA A 72 -27.66 -2.99 3.62
N HIS A 73 -27.03 -2.98 2.44
CA HIS A 73 -26.96 -1.79 1.57
C HIS A 73 -28.32 -1.46 0.93
N GLU A 74 -29.08 -2.46 0.50
CA GLU A 74 -30.44 -2.28 -0.03
C GLU A 74 -31.36 -1.70 1.06
N GLN A 75 -31.27 -2.19 2.30
CA GLN A 75 -31.98 -1.61 3.45
C GLN A 75 -31.57 -0.17 3.76
N TYR A 76 -30.30 0.18 3.54
CA TYR A 76 -29.84 1.55 3.68
C TYR A 76 -30.43 2.44 2.57
N LYS A 77 -30.40 1.95 1.32
CA LYS A 77 -30.85 2.68 0.15
C LYS A 77 -32.35 2.99 0.21
N THR A 78 -33.17 2.04 0.67
CA THR A 78 -34.61 2.26 0.87
C THR A 78 -34.90 3.41 1.84
N ILE A 79 -34.06 3.62 2.85
CA ILE A 79 -34.20 4.72 3.82
C ILE A 79 -33.68 6.04 3.23
N VAL A 80 -32.53 6.02 2.55
CA VAL A 80 -31.90 7.25 2.03
C VAL A 80 -32.64 7.84 0.83
N ASP A 81 -33.17 6.98 -0.04
CA ASP A 81 -33.92 7.38 -1.23
C ASP A 81 -35.37 7.75 -0.91
N HIS A 82 -35.82 7.51 0.33
CA HIS A 82 -37.18 7.87 0.74
C HIS A 82 -37.36 9.40 0.72
N PRO A 83 -38.37 9.94 0.01
CA PRO A 83 -38.52 11.38 -0.21
C PRO A 83 -38.83 12.17 1.06
N ARG A 84 -39.32 11.50 2.10
CA ARG A 84 -39.62 12.11 3.42
C ARG A 84 -38.55 11.84 4.48
N ALA A 85 -37.47 11.14 4.15
CA ALA A 85 -36.45 10.80 5.13
C ALA A 85 -35.72 12.05 5.62
N ILE A 86 -35.73 12.25 6.93
CA ILE A 86 -35.10 13.38 7.58
C ILE A 86 -33.58 13.14 7.61
N PHE A 87 -32.78 14.20 7.58
CA PHE A 87 -31.31 14.12 7.62
C PHE A 87 -30.76 13.24 8.74
N TRP A 88 -31.40 13.27 9.92
CA TRP A 88 -31.00 12.43 11.05
C TRP A 88 -31.21 10.93 10.77
N GLU A 89 -32.31 10.56 10.12
CA GLU A 89 -32.60 9.16 9.74
C GLU A 89 -31.56 8.64 8.74
N LYS A 90 -31.17 9.48 7.77
CA LYS A 90 -30.10 9.16 6.81
C LYS A 90 -28.74 8.95 7.52
N LYS A 91 -28.44 9.75 8.54
CA LYS A 91 -27.24 9.59 9.38
C LYS A 91 -27.26 8.29 10.19
N VAL A 92 -28.38 7.99 10.83
CA VAL A 92 -28.56 6.75 11.61
C VAL A 92 -28.46 5.53 10.69
N ALA A 93 -29.07 5.57 9.51
CA ALA A 93 -28.98 4.51 8.51
C ALA A 93 -27.53 4.29 8.04
N ALA A 94 -26.78 5.37 7.79
CA ALA A 94 -25.36 5.27 7.42
C ALA A 94 -24.49 4.69 8.56
N GLN A 95 -24.76 5.07 9.80
CA GLN A 95 -24.07 4.52 10.97
C GLN A 95 -24.42 3.04 11.18
N LYS A 96 -25.68 2.66 10.98
CA LYS A 96 -26.13 1.27 11.00
C LYS A 96 -25.42 0.45 9.92
N LEU A 97 -25.39 0.92 8.67
CA LEU A 97 -24.68 0.25 7.58
C LEU A 97 -23.18 0.07 7.89
N LYS A 98 -22.52 1.08 8.46
CA LYS A 98 -21.12 0.98 8.88
C LYS A 98 -20.93 -0.08 9.98
N SER A 99 -21.85 -0.14 10.94
CA SER A 99 -21.85 -1.13 12.00
C SER A 99 -22.08 -2.54 11.44
N ASP A 100 -23.08 -2.72 10.58
CA ASP A 100 -23.42 -3.98 9.93
C ASP A 100 -22.26 -4.47 9.05
N ARG A 101 -21.63 -3.60 8.25
CA ARG A 101 -20.42 -3.94 7.49
C ARG A 101 -19.31 -4.45 8.41
N ASN A 102 -19.04 -3.78 9.52
CA ASN A 102 -18.00 -4.21 10.46
C ASN A 102 -18.38 -5.54 11.14
N ARG A 103 -19.66 -5.77 11.43
CA ARG A 103 -20.17 -7.04 11.98
C ARG A 103 -19.99 -8.18 10.97
N ILE A 104 -20.44 -8.00 9.74
CA ILE A 104 -20.37 -8.98 8.64
C ILE A 104 -18.90 -9.29 8.30
N PHE A 105 -18.05 -8.28 8.15
CA PHE A 105 -16.63 -8.53 7.87
C PHE A 105 -15.94 -9.23 9.05
N ARG A 106 -16.35 -8.95 10.29
CA ARG A 106 -15.84 -9.65 11.47
C ARG A 106 -16.30 -11.10 11.54
N SER A 107 -17.57 -11.41 11.19
CA SER A 107 -18.08 -12.78 11.14
C SER A 107 -17.38 -13.62 10.07
N HIS A 108 -17.09 -13.02 8.90
CA HIS A 108 -16.32 -13.67 7.84
C HIS A 108 -14.79 -13.56 8.01
N HIS A 109 -14.30 -12.94 9.08
CA HIS A 109 -12.87 -12.71 9.34
C HIS A 109 -12.11 -12.02 8.20
N VAL A 110 -12.76 -11.06 7.54
CA VAL A 110 -12.23 -10.29 6.41
C VAL A 110 -11.81 -8.90 6.88
N ASP A 111 -10.61 -8.48 6.49
CA ASP A 111 -10.12 -7.10 6.66
C ASP A 111 -9.42 -6.66 5.37
N ASN A 112 -9.40 -5.36 5.09
CA ASN A 112 -8.66 -4.80 3.94
C ASN A 112 -7.17 -5.20 3.95
N VAL A 113 -6.55 -5.23 5.14
CA VAL A 113 -5.15 -5.65 5.29
C VAL A 113 -5.00 -7.14 4.94
N ARG A 114 -5.92 -8.00 5.40
CA ARG A 114 -5.89 -9.44 5.11
C ARG A 114 -6.13 -9.74 3.63
N LEU A 115 -6.84 -8.86 2.92
CA LEU A 115 -7.07 -8.98 1.48
C LEU A 115 -5.84 -8.61 0.63
N VAL A 116 -5.02 -7.65 1.08
CA VAL A 116 -3.90 -7.13 0.26
C VAL A 116 -2.54 -7.70 0.72
N LEU A 117 -2.31 -7.76 2.02
CA LEU A 117 -1.01 -8.10 2.60
C LEU A 117 -0.47 -9.47 2.15
N PRO A 118 -1.26 -10.57 2.11
CA PRO A 118 -0.73 -11.87 1.72
C PRO A 118 -0.24 -11.89 0.26
N HIS A 119 -0.93 -11.18 -0.64
CA HIS A 119 -0.49 -11.07 -2.02
C HIS A 119 0.73 -10.16 -2.16
N ALA A 120 0.78 -9.05 -1.43
CA ALA A 120 1.96 -8.19 -1.40
C ALA A 120 3.19 -8.95 -0.90
N VAL A 121 3.06 -9.72 0.19
CA VAL A 121 4.13 -10.58 0.70
C VAL A 121 4.51 -11.65 -0.32
N ALA A 122 3.55 -12.31 -0.97
CA ALA A 122 3.86 -13.32 -1.99
C ALA A 122 4.61 -12.73 -3.20
N VAL A 123 4.23 -11.54 -3.66
CA VAL A 123 4.91 -10.81 -4.74
C VAL A 123 6.33 -10.42 -4.30
N LEU A 124 6.49 -9.82 -3.13
CA LEU A 124 7.81 -9.41 -2.62
C LEU A 124 8.73 -10.61 -2.41
N MET A 125 8.21 -11.73 -1.88
CA MET A 125 8.98 -12.97 -1.70
C MET A 125 9.39 -13.59 -3.04
N THR A 126 8.48 -13.62 -4.02
CA THR A 126 8.79 -14.18 -5.34
C THR A 126 9.79 -13.31 -6.08
N TRP A 127 9.65 -11.99 -6.00
CA TRP A 127 10.60 -11.03 -6.54
C TRP A 127 11.99 -11.17 -5.88
N TYR A 128 12.03 -11.21 -4.55
CA TYR A 128 13.26 -11.40 -3.80
C TYR A 128 13.96 -12.71 -4.20
N SER A 129 13.22 -13.82 -4.25
CA SER A 129 13.76 -15.13 -4.59
C SER A 129 14.25 -15.21 -6.03
N PHE A 130 13.61 -14.48 -6.93
CA PHE A 130 14.00 -14.39 -8.34
C PHE A 130 15.29 -13.60 -8.55
N CYS A 131 15.56 -12.58 -7.73
CA CYS A 131 16.74 -11.74 -7.91
C CYS A 131 17.97 -12.26 -7.16
N SER A 132 17.86 -12.53 -5.85
CA SER A 132 19.05 -12.75 -5.01
C SER A 132 19.41 -14.24 -4.86
N PRO A 133 18.52 -15.13 -4.37
CA PRO A 133 18.80 -16.56 -4.29
C PRO A 133 19.05 -17.22 -5.66
N ALA A 134 18.32 -16.82 -6.71
CA ALA A 134 18.54 -17.36 -8.05
C ALA A 134 19.92 -16.98 -8.60
N GLN A 135 20.38 -15.75 -8.35
CA GLN A 135 21.73 -15.33 -8.71
C GLN A 135 22.78 -16.12 -7.93
N GLN A 136 22.63 -16.28 -6.61
CA GLN A 136 23.57 -17.08 -5.82
C GLN A 136 23.61 -18.54 -6.24
N LEU A 137 22.46 -19.13 -6.61
CA LEU A 137 22.40 -20.49 -7.16
C LEU A 137 23.17 -20.57 -8.49
N SER A 138 23.04 -19.56 -9.36
CA SER A 138 23.82 -19.42 -10.59
C SER A 138 25.31 -19.32 -10.31
N ASP A 139 25.71 -18.56 -9.29
CA ASP A 139 27.11 -18.36 -8.90
C ASP A 139 27.72 -19.66 -8.35
N HIS A 140 26.96 -20.41 -7.53
CA HIS A 140 27.39 -21.72 -7.01
C HIS A 140 27.62 -22.76 -8.12
N LEU A 141 26.85 -22.68 -9.20
CA LEU A 141 26.96 -23.54 -10.37
C LEU A 141 27.98 -23.02 -11.39
N ALA A 142 28.64 -21.89 -11.13
CA ALA A 142 29.60 -21.22 -12.02
C ALA A 142 29.06 -21.03 -13.46
N VAL A 143 27.78 -20.65 -13.58
CA VAL A 143 27.06 -20.64 -14.86
C VAL A 143 27.49 -19.45 -15.71
N VAL A 144 28.23 -19.73 -16.78
CA VAL A 144 28.58 -18.73 -17.82
C VAL A 144 27.55 -18.72 -18.96
N SER A 145 26.96 -19.88 -19.27
CA SER A 145 25.86 -20.04 -20.23
C SER A 145 25.01 -21.24 -19.86
N VAL A 146 23.72 -21.21 -20.18
CA VAL A 146 22.80 -22.32 -19.97
C VAL A 146 22.24 -22.75 -21.31
N THR A 147 22.48 -23.99 -21.70
CA THR A 147 21.82 -24.61 -22.85
C THR A 147 20.47 -25.16 -22.41
N SER A 148 19.38 -24.58 -22.91
CA SER A 148 18.04 -25.11 -22.66
C SER A 148 17.82 -26.40 -23.46
N PRO A 149 17.20 -27.44 -22.85
CA PRO A 149 16.79 -28.64 -23.59
C PRO A 149 15.67 -28.36 -24.61
N LEU A 150 15.01 -27.20 -24.51
CA LEU A 150 13.99 -26.75 -25.46
C LEU A 150 14.58 -25.98 -26.66
N SER A 151 15.89 -25.75 -26.67
CA SER A 151 16.54 -25.02 -27.74
C SER A 151 16.60 -25.86 -29.02
N PHE A 152 16.39 -25.21 -30.16
CA PHE A 152 16.48 -25.84 -31.47
C PHE A 152 17.20 -24.90 -32.45
N ARG A 153 17.76 -25.47 -33.52
CA ARG A 153 18.42 -24.68 -34.56
C ARG A 153 17.42 -24.35 -35.67
N LEU A 154 17.35 -23.08 -36.05
CA LEU A 154 16.56 -22.60 -37.17
C LEU A 154 17.41 -21.63 -38.00
N MET A 155 17.56 -21.87 -39.30
CA MET A 155 18.32 -20.98 -40.20
C MET A 155 19.75 -20.65 -39.70
N GLY A 156 20.42 -21.62 -39.07
CA GLY A 156 21.78 -21.44 -38.54
C GLY A 156 21.88 -20.74 -37.17
N THR A 157 20.76 -20.24 -36.61
CA THR A 157 20.71 -19.66 -35.26
C THR A 157 20.12 -20.65 -34.26
N VAL A 158 20.59 -20.61 -33.01
CA VAL A 158 20.00 -21.36 -31.89
C VAL A 158 18.89 -20.51 -31.30
N VAL A 159 17.66 -21.01 -31.36
CA VAL A 159 16.47 -20.37 -30.80
C VAL A 159 16.13 -21.07 -29.49
N ASP A 160 15.99 -20.29 -28.42
CA ASP A 160 15.57 -20.79 -27.10
C ASP A 160 14.20 -20.20 -26.71
N PRO A 161 13.11 -20.99 -26.77
CA PRO A 161 11.76 -20.53 -26.44
C PRO A 161 11.48 -20.49 -24.93
N THR A 162 12.42 -20.90 -24.06
CA THR A 162 12.19 -21.07 -22.61
C THR A 162 11.62 -19.81 -21.96
N LEU A 163 12.19 -18.64 -22.28
CA LEU A 163 11.75 -17.37 -21.72
C LEU A 163 10.34 -16.99 -22.18
N CYS A 164 10.04 -17.20 -23.47
CA CYS A 164 8.70 -16.99 -24.03
C CYS A 164 7.69 -17.92 -23.36
N PHE A 165 8.07 -19.19 -23.14
CA PHE A 165 7.22 -20.17 -22.49
C PHE A 165 6.94 -19.77 -21.03
N ALA A 166 7.96 -19.39 -20.24
CA ALA A 166 7.76 -18.86 -18.89
C ALA A 166 6.82 -17.64 -18.87
N ALA A 167 7.00 -16.70 -19.80
CA ALA A 167 6.13 -15.54 -19.95
C ALA A 167 4.68 -15.92 -20.33
N THR A 168 4.48 -16.93 -21.18
CA THR A 168 3.13 -17.43 -21.50
C THR A 168 2.44 -18.05 -20.28
N LEU A 169 3.15 -18.85 -19.49
CA LEU A 169 2.60 -19.50 -18.31
C LEU A 169 2.26 -18.49 -17.20
N THR A 170 3.08 -17.44 -17.05
CA THR A 170 2.74 -16.33 -16.15
C THR A 170 1.54 -15.54 -16.64
N LEU A 171 1.42 -15.26 -17.94
CA LEU A 171 0.23 -14.61 -18.50
C LEU A 171 -1.04 -15.41 -18.20
N ILE A 172 -1.02 -16.73 -18.42
CA ILE A 172 -2.16 -17.62 -18.14
C ILE A 172 -2.50 -17.57 -16.64
N SER A 173 -1.49 -17.67 -15.77
CA SER A 173 -1.68 -17.61 -14.32
C SER A 173 -2.25 -16.26 -13.86
N ILE A 174 -1.78 -15.14 -14.42
CA ILE A 174 -2.29 -13.80 -14.14
C ILE A 174 -3.73 -13.67 -14.62
N ARG A 175 -4.05 -14.17 -15.82
CA ARG A 175 -5.42 -14.14 -16.36
C ARG A 175 -6.40 -14.91 -15.48
N ASP A 176 -6.04 -16.13 -15.07
CA ASP A 176 -6.85 -16.93 -14.16
C ASP A 176 -7.04 -16.22 -12.82
N HIS A 177 -5.95 -15.68 -12.26
CA HIS A 177 -6.00 -14.94 -10.99
C HIS A 177 -6.91 -13.71 -11.07
N LEU A 178 -6.83 -12.94 -12.15
CA LEU A 178 -7.68 -11.77 -12.39
C LEU A 178 -9.13 -12.17 -12.67
N GLN A 179 -9.37 -13.26 -13.39
CA GLN A 179 -10.72 -13.75 -13.69
C GLN A 179 -11.48 -14.15 -12.43
N ARG A 180 -10.82 -14.76 -11.45
CA ARG A 180 -11.40 -15.08 -10.14
C ARG A 180 -11.77 -13.86 -9.30
N ARG A 181 -11.23 -12.68 -9.61
CA ARG A 181 -11.54 -11.44 -8.89
C ARG A 181 -12.60 -10.60 -9.59
N MET A 182 -13.19 -11.10 -10.66
CA MET A 182 -14.33 -10.44 -11.29
C MET A 182 -15.59 -10.71 -10.48
N GLY A 183 -16.55 -9.79 -10.52
CA GLY A 183 -17.83 -9.93 -9.83
C GLY A 183 -17.87 -9.30 -8.43
N PHE A 184 -16.80 -8.62 -8.01
CA PHE A 184 -16.80 -7.79 -6.80
C PHE A 184 -17.39 -6.40 -7.07
N SER A 185 -17.11 -5.80 -8.23
CA SER A 185 -17.77 -4.58 -8.71
C SER A 185 -17.50 -4.30 -10.16
N ASP A 186 -18.46 -3.64 -10.84
CA ASP A 186 -18.33 -3.30 -12.26
C ASP A 186 -17.11 -2.40 -12.54
N GLY A 187 -16.77 -1.51 -11.60
CA GLY A 187 -15.58 -0.66 -11.71
C GLY A 187 -14.28 -1.45 -11.65
N LEU A 188 -14.18 -2.39 -10.68
CA LEU A 188 -13.04 -3.29 -10.59
C LEU A 188 -12.99 -4.21 -11.81
N ASP A 189 -14.13 -4.72 -12.28
CA ASP A 189 -14.23 -5.60 -13.43
C ASP A 189 -13.86 -4.89 -14.74
N ALA A 190 -14.23 -3.62 -14.89
CA ALA A 190 -13.79 -2.77 -16.00
C ALA A 190 -12.26 -2.56 -15.94
N TRP A 191 -11.71 -2.30 -14.75
CA TRP A 191 -10.27 -2.17 -14.57
C TRP A 191 -9.54 -3.48 -14.86
N ILE A 192 -10.05 -4.62 -14.40
CA ILE A 192 -9.53 -5.96 -14.69
C ILE A 192 -9.56 -6.25 -16.19
N ARG A 193 -10.66 -5.92 -16.89
CA ARG A 193 -10.76 -6.11 -18.35
C ARG A 193 -9.70 -5.28 -19.10
N ARG A 194 -9.52 -4.01 -18.74
CA ARG A 194 -8.46 -3.16 -19.31
C ARG A 194 -7.07 -3.71 -18.97
N GLY A 195 -6.85 -4.11 -17.72
CA GLY A 195 -5.60 -4.71 -17.25
C GLY A 195 -5.24 -5.98 -18.01
N LYS A 196 -6.19 -6.88 -18.26
CA LYS A 196 -5.99 -8.07 -19.10
C LYS A 196 -5.54 -7.70 -20.51
N GLY A 197 -6.11 -6.66 -21.11
CA GLY A 197 -5.69 -6.11 -22.40
C GLY A 197 -4.24 -5.65 -22.38
N TYR A 198 -3.87 -4.80 -21.42
CA TYR A 198 -2.49 -4.30 -21.27
C TYR A 198 -1.47 -5.41 -21.02
N VAL A 199 -1.77 -6.36 -20.13
CA VAL A 199 -0.86 -7.48 -19.84
C VAL A 199 -0.69 -8.38 -21.07
N THR A 200 -1.75 -8.58 -21.87
CA THR A 200 -1.66 -9.35 -23.13
C THR A 200 -0.84 -8.62 -24.17
N GLY A 201 -1.03 -7.30 -24.32
CA GLY A 201 -0.24 -6.48 -25.22
C GLY A 201 1.25 -6.47 -24.83
N ALA A 202 1.54 -6.26 -23.54
CA ALA A 202 2.90 -6.30 -23.01
C ALA A 202 3.56 -7.67 -23.21
N TRP A 203 2.82 -8.76 -23.00
CA TRP A 203 3.28 -10.10 -23.29
C TRP A 203 3.59 -10.30 -24.78
N GLY A 204 2.71 -9.85 -25.68
CA GLY A 204 2.91 -9.96 -27.13
C GLY A 204 4.13 -9.18 -27.61
N VAL A 205 4.33 -7.96 -27.10
CA VAL A 205 5.53 -7.16 -27.37
C VAL A 205 6.78 -7.86 -26.84
N PHE A 206 6.72 -8.38 -25.61
CA PHE A 206 7.83 -9.10 -25.00
C PHE A 206 8.23 -10.33 -25.82
N THR A 207 7.29 -11.17 -26.22
CA THR A 207 7.57 -12.39 -27.00
C THR A 207 8.11 -12.09 -28.38
N VAL A 208 7.59 -11.06 -29.05
CA VAL A 208 8.12 -10.61 -30.35
C VAL A 208 9.56 -10.15 -30.19
N ILE A 209 9.85 -9.27 -29.22
CA ILE A 209 11.20 -8.75 -28.98
C ILE A 209 12.17 -9.89 -28.63
N THR A 210 11.79 -10.81 -27.74
CA THR A 210 12.68 -11.90 -27.32
C THR A 210 12.97 -12.86 -28.47
N LEU A 211 11.97 -13.22 -29.29
CA LEU A 211 12.17 -14.10 -30.44
C LEU A 211 12.95 -13.39 -31.55
N SER A 212 12.60 -12.15 -31.91
CA SER A 212 13.32 -11.39 -32.94
C SER A 212 14.77 -11.11 -32.53
N GLY A 213 14.98 -10.83 -31.24
CA GLY A 213 16.29 -10.51 -30.68
C GLY A 213 17.28 -11.68 -30.69
N GLN A 214 16.79 -12.92 -30.74
CA GLN A 214 17.62 -14.12 -30.92
C GLN A 214 18.20 -14.22 -32.34
N PHE A 215 17.54 -13.64 -33.35
CA PHE A 215 18.07 -13.57 -34.72
C PHE A 215 19.12 -12.46 -34.89
N VAL A 216 19.08 -11.42 -34.04
CA VAL A 216 19.97 -10.25 -34.14
C VAL A 216 21.21 -10.39 -33.24
N THR A 217 21.46 -11.56 -32.64
CA THR A 217 22.61 -11.90 -31.76
C THR A 217 22.76 -11.07 -30.47
N SER A 218 22.08 -9.93 -30.30
CA SER A 218 22.29 -9.01 -29.18
C SER A 218 21.34 -9.17 -27.99
N PHE A 219 20.15 -9.79 -28.15
CA PHE A 219 19.14 -9.78 -27.06
C PHE A 219 19.35 -10.90 -26.03
N ALA A 220 19.88 -12.04 -26.44
CA ALA A 220 20.17 -13.16 -25.55
C ALA A 220 21.26 -12.84 -24.50
N GLY A 221 22.09 -11.81 -24.74
CA GLY A 221 23.14 -11.37 -23.80
C GLY A 221 22.67 -10.35 -22.74
N PHE A 222 21.44 -9.84 -22.81
CA PHE A 222 20.98 -8.79 -21.88
C PHE A 222 20.45 -9.35 -20.54
N LEU A 223 19.97 -10.59 -20.53
CA LEU A 223 19.43 -11.24 -19.33
C LEU A 223 20.44 -12.25 -18.77
N PRO A 224 20.66 -12.27 -17.45
CA PRO A 224 21.48 -13.30 -16.83
C PRO A 224 20.98 -14.73 -17.17
N PRO A 225 21.87 -15.70 -17.35
CA PRO A 225 21.52 -17.02 -17.88
C PRO A 225 20.61 -17.84 -16.94
N HIS A 226 20.53 -17.49 -15.66
CA HIS A 226 19.64 -18.14 -14.70
C HIS A 226 18.18 -17.69 -14.76
N VAL A 227 17.88 -16.53 -15.38
CA VAL A 227 16.56 -15.90 -15.39
C VAL A 227 15.52 -16.80 -16.07
N ALA A 228 15.83 -17.31 -17.27
CA ALA A 228 14.88 -18.12 -18.03
C ALA A 228 14.47 -19.43 -17.32
N PRO A 229 15.39 -20.31 -16.88
CA PRO A 229 15.02 -21.56 -16.22
C PRO A 229 14.35 -21.34 -14.85
N THR A 230 14.84 -20.38 -14.05
CA THR A 230 14.24 -20.08 -12.74
C THR A 230 12.83 -19.50 -12.88
N TRP A 231 12.62 -18.58 -13.84
CA TRP A 231 11.31 -18.02 -14.11
C TRP A 231 10.35 -19.11 -14.59
N LEU A 232 10.81 -20.02 -15.44
CA LEU A 232 10.01 -21.15 -15.89
C LEU A 232 9.53 -22.00 -14.69
N GLY A 233 10.43 -22.36 -13.76
CA GLY A 233 10.07 -23.10 -12.55
C GLY A 233 9.02 -22.39 -11.69
N ILE A 234 9.18 -21.07 -11.48
CA ILE A 234 8.21 -20.24 -10.75
C ILE A 234 6.83 -20.24 -11.45
N SER A 235 6.84 -20.18 -12.78
CA SER A 235 5.63 -20.10 -13.61
C SER A 235 4.87 -21.41 -13.63
N ILE A 236 5.57 -22.54 -13.75
CA ILE A 236 4.99 -23.89 -13.66
C ILE A 236 4.31 -24.08 -12.32
N THR A 237 5.01 -23.80 -11.21
CA THR A 237 4.42 -23.96 -9.87
C THR A 237 3.20 -23.05 -9.66
N SER A 238 3.22 -21.84 -10.22
CA SER A 238 2.07 -20.91 -10.17
C SER A 238 0.87 -21.44 -10.96
N LEU A 239 1.11 -22.01 -12.14
CA LEU A 239 0.06 -22.63 -12.96
C LEU A 239 -0.48 -23.89 -12.28
N CYS A 240 0.38 -24.78 -11.79
CA CYS A 240 -0.02 -25.97 -11.05
C CYS A 240 -0.89 -25.60 -9.84
N LYS A 241 -0.52 -24.53 -9.11
CA LYS A 241 -1.36 -23.99 -8.05
C LYS A 241 -2.72 -23.52 -8.56
N SER A 242 -2.78 -22.81 -9.68
CA SER A 242 -4.04 -22.36 -10.30
C SER A 242 -4.93 -23.54 -10.70
N ILE A 243 -4.38 -24.55 -11.35
CA ILE A 243 -5.14 -25.72 -11.81
C ILE A 243 -5.56 -26.59 -10.61
N LEU A 244 -4.60 -27.00 -9.78
CA LEU A 244 -4.85 -27.94 -8.69
C LEU A 244 -5.60 -27.29 -7.54
N VAL A 245 -5.05 -26.25 -6.92
CA VAL A 245 -5.64 -25.66 -5.70
C VAL A 245 -6.92 -24.92 -5.99
N ASN A 246 -7.00 -24.35 -7.17
CA ASN A 246 -7.89 -23.25 -7.44
C ASN A 246 -9.08 -23.73 -8.30
N HIS A 247 -8.89 -24.69 -9.22
CA HIS A 247 -9.96 -25.26 -10.06
C HIS A 247 -10.51 -26.60 -9.57
N THR A 248 -9.82 -27.31 -8.68
CA THR A 248 -10.35 -28.58 -8.13
C THR A 248 -11.06 -28.38 -6.80
N ALA A 249 -12.26 -28.94 -6.66
CA ALA A 249 -13.01 -28.97 -5.39
C ALA A 249 -12.24 -29.62 -4.22
N PRO A 250 -11.58 -30.80 -4.35
CA PRO A 250 -10.92 -31.45 -3.22
C PRO A 250 -9.77 -30.61 -2.66
N MET A 251 -8.97 -29.96 -3.51
CA MET A 251 -7.87 -29.13 -3.03
C MET A 251 -8.38 -27.83 -2.41
N ARG A 252 -9.46 -27.24 -2.93
CA ARG A 252 -10.10 -26.09 -2.27
C ARG A 252 -10.60 -26.46 -0.87
N ALA A 253 -11.20 -27.64 -0.71
CA ALA A 253 -11.63 -28.15 0.59
C ALA A 253 -10.44 -28.38 1.54
N LEU A 254 -9.37 -29.04 1.08
CA LEU A 254 -8.13 -29.26 1.84
C LEU A 254 -7.54 -27.92 2.33
N PHE A 255 -7.53 -26.93 1.43
CA PHE A 255 -7.09 -25.59 1.75
C PHE A 255 -8.21 -24.69 2.28
N ARG A 256 -9.37 -25.17 2.73
CA ARG A 256 -10.45 -24.33 3.30
C ARG A 256 -10.77 -23.06 2.49
N ILE A 257 -10.64 -23.12 1.16
CA ILE A 257 -11.04 -22.06 0.23
C ILE A 257 -12.53 -22.28 -0.02
N GLN A 258 -13.35 -21.30 0.37
CA GLN A 258 -14.79 -21.38 0.20
C GLN A 258 -15.16 -21.24 -1.29
N ASP A 259 -16.19 -21.96 -1.70
CA ASP A 259 -16.83 -21.76 -3.00
C ASP A 259 -17.51 -20.39 -3.03
N TYR A 260 -17.48 -19.77 -4.21
CA TYR A 260 -18.17 -18.50 -4.38
C TYR A 260 -19.68 -18.76 -4.37
N PRO A 261 -20.46 -17.91 -3.69
CA PRO A 261 -21.90 -18.06 -3.70
C PRO A 261 -22.42 -17.90 -5.14
N PRO A 262 -23.53 -18.57 -5.52
CA PRO A 262 -24.12 -18.46 -6.87
C PRO A 262 -24.67 -17.06 -7.19
N SER A 263 -24.71 -16.18 -6.20
CA SER A 263 -25.06 -14.77 -6.32
C SER A 263 -23.85 -13.88 -6.65
N HIS A 264 -22.61 -14.38 -6.53
CA HIS A 264 -21.40 -13.62 -6.83
C HIS A 264 -21.39 -13.12 -8.29
N GLY A 265 -21.05 -11.85 -8.50
CA GLY A 265 -21.05 -11.22 -9.82
C GLY A 265 -22.42 -10.88 -10.41
N LYS A 266 -23.53 -11.22 -9.74
CA LYS A 266 -24.89 -10.76 -10.13
C LYS A 266 -25.21 -9.37 -9.60
N HIS A 267 -24.32 -8.84 -8.77
CA HIS A 267 -24.51 -7.63 -7.99
C HIS A 267 -23.60 -6.55 -8.58
N GLY A 268 -24.17 -5.74 -9.48
CA GLY A 268 -23.44 -4.78 -10.32
C GLY A 268 -22.76 -3.61 -9.57
N ALA A 269 -22.53 -2.51 -10.28
CA ALA A 269 -21.71 -1.34 -9.87
C ALA A 269 -22.04 -0.75 -8.48
N THR A 270 -23.26 -0.96 -8.00
CA THR A 270 -23.78 -0.46 -6.73
C THR A 270 -23.02 -1.00 -5.51
N CYS A 271 -22.37 -2.17 -5.61
CA CYS A 271 -21.82 -2.84 -4.43
C CYS A 271 -20.46 -2.34 -3.92
N THR A 272 -19.64 -1.61 -4.69
CA THR A 272 -18.36 -1.07 -4.16
C THR A 272 -17.97 0.35 -4.56
N ALA A 273 -18.69 1.01 -5.48
CA ALA A 273 -18.40 2.40 -5.85
C ALA A 273 -19.24 3.39 -5.02
N GLU A 274 -20.53 3.08 -4.79
CA GLU A 274 -21.37 3.73 -3.76
C GLU A 274 -20.78 3.50 -2.35
N VAL A 275 -19.85 2.55 -2.23
CA VAL A 275 -19.07 2.28 -1.02
C VAL A 275 -18.00 3.35 -0.73
N HIS A 276 -17.83 4.35 -1.60
CA HIS A 276 -17.17 5.61 -1.24
C HIS A 276 -18.16 6.76 -1.11
N GLU A 277 -19.35 6.64 -1.67
CA GLU A 277 -20.42 7.60 -1.44
C GLU A 277 -20.89 7.60 0.00
N TYR A 278 -20.89 6.50 0.76
CA TYR A 278 -21.22 6.62 2.20
C TYR A 278 -20.17 7.41 3.00
N ARG A 279 -18.93 7.53 2.50
CA ARG A 279 -17.90 8.38 3.11
C ARG A 279 -18.11 9.85 2.75
N LEU A 280 -18.74 10.10 1.60
CA LEU A 280 -19.11 11.43 1.09
C LEU A 280 -20.53 11.87 1.50
N ALA A 281 -21.44 10.94 1.78
CA ALA A 281 -22.80 11.15 2.30
C ALA A 281 -22.76 11.46 3.80
N PHE A 282 -21.62 11.18 4.46
CA PHE A 282 -21.28 11.76 5.75
C PHE A 282 -20.97 13.28 5.68
N THR A 283 -20.93 13.88 4.49
CA THR A 283 -20.59 15.30 4.31
C THR A 283 -21.50 15.98 3.28
N GLY A 284 -22.62 16.52 3.77
CA GLY A 284 -23.37 17.61 3.13
C GLY A 284 -24.11 17.26 1.82
N VAL A 285 -25.42 17.45 1.83
CA VAL A 285 -26.21 17.50 0.59
C VAL A 285 -25.89 18.78 -0.18
N ASP A 286 -25.29 19.81 0.46
CA ASP A 286 -24.83 21.03 -0.19
C ASP A 286 -23.42 20.93 -0.76
N VAL A 287 -23.25 21.33 -2.03
CA VAL A 287 -21.97 21.28 -2.76
C VAL A 287 -20.92 22.20 -2.12
N GLU A 288 -21.37 23.33 -1.57
CA GLU A 288 -20.49 24.32 -0.92
C GLU A 288 -20.02 23.83 0.45
N GLU A 289 -20.92 23.23 1.22
CA GLU A 289 -20.60 22.62 2.52
C GLU A 289 -19.70 21.39 2.37
N ARG A 290 -19.92 20.59 1.31
CA ARG A 290 -19.05 19.48 0.91
C ARG A 290 -17.65 19.96 0.55
N ARG A 291 -17.52 21.08 -0.16
CA ARG A 291 -16.22 21.68 -0.53
C ARG A 291 -15.48 22.19 0.72
N HIS A 292 -16.18 22.86 1.63
CA HIS A 292 -15.59 23.37 2.87
C HIS A 292 -15.16 22.24 3.82
N MET A 293 -16.02 21.23 4.02
CA MET A 293 -15.67 20.06 4.83
C MET A 293 -14.57 19.21 4.21
N TRP A 294 -14.57 19.00 2.90
CA TRP A 294 -13.48 18.31 2.21
C TRP A 294 -12.15 19.07 2.36
N GLN A 295 -12.15 20.40 2.20
CA GLN A 295 -10.95 21.21 2.44
C GLN A 295 -10.46 21.12 3.89
N THR A 296 -11.39 21.06 4.85
CA THR A 296 -11.06 20.96 6.28
C THR A 296 -10.52 19.57 6.64
N GLN A 297 -11.15 18.51 6.14
CA GLN A 297 -10.68 17.14 6.31
C GLN A 297 -9.35 16.90 5.59
N LYS A 298 -9.17 17.46 4.39
CA LYS A 298 -7.91 17.42 3.65
C LYS A 298 -6.79 18.10 4.45
N LYS A 299 -7.04 19.29 4.99
CA LYS A 299 -6.06 19.99 5.86
C LYS A 299 -5.72 19.18 7.11
N ALA A 300 -6.71 18.54 7.74
CA ALA A 300 -6.48 17.69 8.91
C ALA A 300 -5.67 16.43 8.56
N LEU A 301 -5.93 15.81 7.40
CA LEU A 301 -5.19 14.65 6.92
C LEU A 301 -3.78 15.02 6.48
N ASP A 302 -3.59 16.14 5.80
CA ASP A 302 -2.28 16.67 5.42
C ASP A 302 -1.45 16.99 6.67
N TYR A 303 -2.09 17.56 7.70
CA TYR A 303 -1.45 17.79 9.00
C TYR A 303 -1.06 16.48 9.69
N GLU A 304 -1.95 15.48 9.74
CA GLU A 304 -1.65 14.19 10.36
C GLU A 304 -0.57 13.42 9.58
N CYS A 305 -0.59 13.51 8.25
CA CYS A 305 0.43 12.92 7.39
C CYS A 305 1.78 13.60 7.62
N ASN A 306 1.83 14.94 7.66
CA ASN A 306 3.03 15.70 7.99
C ASN A 306 3.56 15.36 9.38
N VAL A 307 2.71 15.24 10.40
CA VAL A 307 3.12 14.84 11.75
C VAL A 307 3.66 13.41 11.77
N ARG A 308 3.05 12.48 11.03
CA ARG A 308 3.56 11.10 10.94
C ARG A 308 4.86 11.02 10.17
N LEU A 309 4.98 11.75 9.06
CA LEU A 309 6.18 11.87 8.24
C LEU A 309 7.31 12.48 9.06
N HIS A 310 7.03 13.53 9.82
CA HIS A 310 7.94 14.16 10.77
C HIS A 310 8.41 13.20 11.85
N ARG A 311 7.51 12.46 12.52
CA ARG A 311 7.91 11.42 13.49
C ARG A 311 8.76 10.32 12.86
N LEU A 312 8.52 9.99 11.60
CA LEU A 312 9.27 8.98 10.86
C LEU A 312 10.66 9.49 10.49
N LEU A 313 10.75 10.73 10.02
CA LEU A 313 11.96 11.43 9.63
C LEU A 313 12.89 11.72 10.84
N ASN A 314 12.28 12.07 11.98
CA ASN A 314 12.95 12.27 13.26
C ASN A 314 13.47 10.93 13.82
N ARG A 315 12.72 9.82 13.63
CA ARG A 315 13.21 8.46 13.94
C ARG A 315 14.35 8.00 13.03
N THR A 316 14.41 8.48 11.78
CA THR A 316 15.49 8.17 10.84
C THR A 316 16.72 9.06 11.02
N GLY A 317 16.72 9.99 11.99
CA GLY A 317 17.87 10.85 12.31
C GLY A 317 18.23 11.84 11.20
N LEU A 318 17.28 12.13 10.31
CA LEU A 318 17.47 12.98 9.13
C LEU A 318 16.93 14.40 9.34
N PHE A 319 16.47 14.72 10.55
CA PHE A 319 15.86 16.00 10.94
C PHE A 319 16.50 16.51 12.24
N ASP A 320 17.15 17.67 12.18
CA ASP A 320 17.70 18.36 13.34
C ASP A 320 16.65 19.33 13.91
N SER A 321 16.28 19.14 15.18
CA SER A 321 15.19 19.86 15.86
C SER A 321 15.46 21.36 16.08
N VAL A 322 16.64 21.85 15.72
CA VAL A 322 17.07 23.24 15.93
C VAL A 322 16.64 24.12 14.76
N GLU A 323 16.75 23.64 13.52
CA GLU A 323 16.37 24.40 12.32
C GLU A 323 14.85 24.65 12.25
N GLU A 324 14.04 23.71 12.74
CA GLU A 324 12.58 23.88 12.78
C GLU A 324 12.12 24.86 13.87
N ALA A 325 12.80 24.90 15.02
CA ALA A 325 12.52 25.87 16.07
C ALA A 325 12.82 27.31 15.61
N GLU A 326 13.90 27.50 14.84
CA GLU A 326 14.21 28.78 14.20
C GLU A 326 13.18 29.15 13.13
N HIS A 327 12.78 28.17 12.31
CA HIS A 327 11.80 28.41 11.25
C HIS A 327 10.39 28.71 11.79
N GLU A 328 9.97 28.07 12.89
CA GLU A 328 8.72 28.37 13.59
C GLU A 328 8.77 29.73 14.30
N ALA A 329 9.90 30.08 14.92
CA ALA A 329 10.11 31.40 15.52
C ALA A 329 10.03 32.53 14.48
N GLU A 330 10.64 32.36 13.30
CA GLU A 330 10.51 33.32 12.20
C GLU A 330 9.08 33.44 11.66
N ARG A 331 8.37 32.31 11.56
CA ARG A 331 6.97 32.30 11.10
C ARG A 331 6.05 33.01 12.08
N LEU A 332 6.29 32.86 13.39
CA LEU A 332 5.58 33.58 14.44
C LEU A 332 5.90 35.07 14.43
N LYS A 333 7.18 35.46 14.25
CA LYS A 333 7.59 36.86 14.06
C LYS A 333 6.88 37.51 12.86
N LYS A 334 6.78 36.81 11.72
CA LYS A 334 6.03 37.29 10.54
C LYS A 334 4.54 37.50 10.84
N LYS A 335 3.89 36.57 11.52
CA LYS A 335 2.47 36.71 11.92
C LYS A 335 2.25 37.89 12.87
N LEU A 336 3.16 38.09 13.82
CA LEU A 336 3.14 39.24 14.74
C LEU A 336 3.30 40.58 14.02
N ASN A 337 4.21 40.67 13.05
CA ASN A 337 4.38 41.90 12.25
C ASN A 337 3.13 42.21 11.41
N ILE A 338 2.46 41.20 10.88
CA ILE A 338 1.18 41.36 10.16
C ILE A 338 0.05 41.79 11.12
N ALA A 339 0.03 41.27 12.34
CA ALA A 339 -0.95 41.69 13.34
C ALA A 339 -0.71 43.13 13.81
N ARG A 340 0.55 43.53 14.03
CA ARG A 340 0.93 44.91 14.39
C ARG A 340 0.61 45.91 13.30
N THR A 341 0.86 45.57 12.03
CA THR A 341 0.51 46.44 10.89
C THR A 341 -1.00 46.63 10.78
N ARG A 342 -1.79 45.55 10.89
CA ARG A 342 -3.27 45.63 10.93
C ARG A 342 -3.80 46.45 12.10
N ARG A 343 -3.14 46.40 13.26
CA ARG A 343 -3.54 47.19 14.43
C ARG A 343 -3.24 48.67 14.22
N LYS A 344 -2.07 49.01 13.68
CA LYS A 344 -1.72 50.39 13.29
C LYS A 344 -2.67 50.94 12.22
N GLU A 345 -3.06 50.13 11.25
CA GLU A 345 -4.05 50.53 10.23
C GLU A 345 -5.44 50.81 10.84
N ARG A 346 -5.85 50.05 11.87
CA ARG A 346 -7.10 50.32 12.60
C ARG A 346 -7.01 51.60 13.44
N GLU A 347 -5.91 51.79 14.16
CA GLU A 347 -5.67 52.99 14.98
C GLU A 347 -5.55 54.26 14.13
N LEU A 348 -5.00 54.16 12.91
CA LEU A 348 -4.97 55.27 11.94
C LEU A 348 -6.35 55.58 11.34
N ARG A 349 -7.20 54.57 11.13
CA ARG A 349 -8.61 54.79 10.73
C ARG A 349 -9.42 55.45 11.84
N GLU A 350 -9.26 54.97 13.07
CA GLU A 350 -9.95 55.54 14.24
C GLU A 350 -9.50 56.97 14.58
N ARG A 351 -8.25 57.35 14.23
CA ARG A 351 -7.79 58.75 14.31
C ARG A 351 -8.19 59.62 13.11
N GLY A 352 -8.52 59.02 11.97
CA GLY A 352 -8.93 59.73 10.76
C GLY A 352 -10.41 60.12 10.74
N ASP A 353 -11.26 59.41 11.47
CA ASP A 353 -12.72 59.62 11.52
C ASP A 353 -13.18 60.47 12.73
N GLY A 354 -12.25 61.22 13.34
CA GLY A 354 -12.45 61.97 14.59
C GLY A 354 -12.67 63.48 14.46
N GLU A 355 -13.31 63.96 13.38
CA GLU A 355 -13.73 65.37 13.27
C GLU A 355 -15.15 65.47 12.67
N SER A 356 -16.17 65.23 13.52
CA SER A 356 -17.56 65.74 13.37
C SER A 356 -18.46 65.25 14.52
N ASP A 357 -18.72 66.16 15.48
CA ASP A 357 -19.92 66.33 16.33
C ASP A 357 -20.57 65.13 17.07
N GLY A 358 -20.18 65.00 18.35
CA GLY A 358 -21.03 65.35 19.51
C GLY A 358 -22.28 64.52 19.81
N VAL A 359 -22.17 63.53 20.72
CA VAL A 359 -23.20 63.15 21.72
C VAL A 359 -22.51 62.54 22.97
N ALA A 360 -23.01 62.89 24.16
CA ALA A 360 -22.48 62.63 25.50
C ALA A 360 -22.27 61.13 25.90
N PRO A 361 -21.38 60.83 26.87
CA PRO A 361 -21.02 59.46 27.22
C PRO A 361 -21.92 58.87 28.34
N PRO A 362 -22.22 57.56 28.33
CA PRO A 362 -22.69 56.88 29.54
C PRO A 362 -21.58 56.02 30.17
N ALA A 363 -21.30 56.35 31.43
CA ALA A 363 -20.79 55.52 32.53
C ALA A 363 -19.77 54.41 32.21
N THR A 364 -18.48 54.73 32.39
CA THR A 364 -17.42 53.76 32.64
C THR A 364 -17.65 53.04 33.98
N LEU A 365 -18.11 51.79 33.92
CA LEU A 365 -17.82 50.81 34.96
C LEU A 365 -16.32 50.51 34.89
N ALA A 366 -15.56 51.01 35.86
CA ALA A 366 -14.17 50.67 36.05
C ALA A 366 -14.06 49.20 36.49
N PHE A 367 -14.09 48.27 35.53
CA PHE A 367 -13.49 46.96 35.74
C PHE A 367 -11.97 47.18 35.71
N LYS A 368 -11.34 47.02 36.87
CA LYS A 368 -9.89 46.89 36.98
C LYS A 368 -9.52 45.59 36.27
N GLU A 369 -9.22 45.68 34.98
CA GLU A 369 -8.71 44.57 34.18
C GLU A 369 -7.37 44.17 34.81
N GLU A 370 -7.37 43.09 35.60
CA GLU A 370 -6.14 42.40 35.96
C GLU A 370 -5.51 41.92 34.65
N ARG A 371 -4.56 42.72 34.17
CA ARG A 371 -3.77 42.42 32.97
C ARG A 371 -3.00 41.14 33.25
N GLY A 372 -3.57 40.00 32.83
CA GLY A 372 -2.87 38.72 32.84
C GLY A 372 -1.54 38.83 32.09
N PRO A 373 -0.57 37.96 32.40
CA PRO A 373 0.76 38.02 31.80
C PRO A 373 0.63 38.02 30.28
N SER A 374 1.38 38.92 29.64
CA SER A 374 1.32 39.05 28.19
C SER A 374 1.75 37.73 27.54
N ALA A 375 1.21 37.42 26.36
CA ALA A 375 1.60 36.20 25.65
C ALA A 375 3.12 36.12 25.39
N ASP A 376 3.81 37.26 25.34
CA ASP A 376 5.27 37.36 25.24
C ASP A 376 5.95 36.88 26.54
N GLU A 377 5.46 37.28 27.72
CA GLU A 377 5.96 36.79 29.03
C GLU A 377 5.70 35.29 29.23
N VAL A 378 4.55 34.79 28.73
CA VAL A 378 4.23 33.35 28.78
C VAL A 378 5.15 32.57 27.83
N ALA A 379 5.45 33.11 26.65
CA ALA A 379 6.33 32.47 25.68
C ALA A 379 7.80 32.46 26.14
N GLU A 380 8.29 33.56 26.73
CA GLU A 380 9.64 33.62 27.30
C GLU A 380 9.79 32.62 28.46
N ARG A 381 8.84 32.59 29.40
CA ARG A 381 8.85 31.58 30.47
C ARG A 381 8.84 30.15 29.94
N HIS A 382 8.04 29.87 28.91
CA HIS A 382 7.95 28.53 28.34
C HIS A 382 9.22 28.13 27.57
N PHE A 383 9.93 29.09 26.98
CA PHE A 383 11.22 28.87 26.32
C PHE A 383 12.34 28.63 27.34
N ASP A 384 12.38 29.41 28.42
CA ASP A 384 13.36 29.25 29.51
C ASP A 384 13.18 27.91 30.23
N GLU A 385 11.94 27.48 30.47
CA GLU A 385 11.63 26.15 31.03
C GLU A 385 12.09 25.00 30.11
N LEU A 386 11.97 25.18 28.80
CA LEU A 386 12.46 24.20 27.83
C LEU A 386 13.99 24.13 27.82
N GLN A 387 14.70 25.26 27.86
CA GLN A 387 16.15 25.29 27.94
C GLN A 387 16.67 24.65 29.25
N LEU A 388 16.01 24.89 30.37
CA LEU A 388 16.33 24.26 31.66
C LEU A 388 16.20 22.72 31.58
N ARG A 389 15.10 22.22 31.02
CA ARG A 389 14.91 20.77 30.82
C ARG A 389 15.93 20.14 29.87
N GLU A 390 16.32 20.86 28.82
CA GLU A 390 17.33 20.42 27.85
C GLU A 390 18.72 20.34 28.52
N ASN A 391 19.08 21.34 29.32
CA ASN A 391 20.34 21.38 30.07
C ASN A 391 20.41 20.30 31.15
N ASP A 392 19.31 20.01 31.84
CA ASP A 392 19.22 18.90 32.79
C ASP A 392 19.39 17.53 32.10
N ARG A 393 18.81 17.36 30.90
CA ARG A 393 19.04 16.16 30.09
C ARG A 393 20.50 16.03 29.66
N ARG A 394 21.15 17.13 29.29
CA ARG A 394 22.59 17.15 28.94
C ARG A 394 23.47 16.82 30.16
N ARG A 395 23.14 17.33 31.35
CA ARG A 395 23.82 16.97 32.60
C ARG A 395 23.65 15.50 32.97
N LYS A 396 22.44 14.95 32.84
CA LYS A 396 22.19 13.51 33.06
C LYS A 396 22.95 12.61 32.10
N ARG A 397 23.12 13.02 30.84
CA ARG A 397 23.94 12.30 29.86
C ARG A 397 25.43 12.34 30.23
N ARG A 398 25.95 13.51 30.65
CA ARG A 398 27.36 13.64 31.08
C ARG A 398 27.67 12.93 32.40
N GLY A 399 26.70 12.80 33.30
CA GLY A 399 26.85 12.07 34.57
C GLY A 399 26.80 10.54 34.44
N HIS A 400 26.37 10.01 33.29
CA HIS A 400 26.29 8.57 33.05
C HIS A 400 27.56 7.98 32.42
N ASP A 401 28.45 8.83 31.88
CA ASP A 401 29.72 8.44 31.27
C ASP A 401 30.93 8.60 32.23
N GLY A 402 30.69 8.88 33.51
CA GLY A 402 31.72 9.18 34.51
C GLY A 402 31.65 8.39 35.81
N GLY A 403 31.17 7.14 35.76
CA GLY A 403 31.15 6.20 36.90
C GLY A 403 31.72 4.85 36.52
#